data_AF-A0A3T0VAY1-F1
#
_entry.id   AF-A0A3T0VAY1-F1
#
_cell.length_a   1.000
_cell.length_b   1.000
_cell.length_c   1.000
_cell.angle_alpha   90.00
_cell.angle_beta   90.00
_cell.angle_gamma   90.00
#
_symmetry.space_group_name_H-M   'P 1'
#
loop_
_entity.id
_entity.type
_entity.pdbx_description
1 polymer ?
#
loop_
_entity_poly.entity_id
_entity_poly.type
_entity_poly.pdbx_seq_one_letter_code
_entity_poly.pdbx_strand_id
1 'polypeptide(L)'
;MMSSKHVVISTKHPVAGYLYLEMIPDSEVGFSDIYQITDSLFRADVLPCDWREHKRQWGKDFLGHGSWDVYYIKQHVNRINWFDNDSIKKIKFRYSLSLKELIDWVSDPDHWIDIAVEVDDTSGSRPMAVAMFNQNQHV
;
A
#
# COMPACT_ATOMS: atom_id res chain seq x y z
N MET A 1 -21.97 -13.01 1.37
CA MET A 1 -20.90 -12.29 0.65
C MET A 1 -19.58 -12.91 1.06
N MET A 2 -18.81 -13.48 0.14
CA MET A 2 -17.42 -13.82 0.43
C MET A 2 -16.67 -12.48 0.57
N SER A 3 -16.42 -12.02 1.79
CA SER A 3 -15.47 -10.92 1.97
C SER A 3 -14.09 -11.50 1.69
N SER A 4 -13.25 -10.78 0.94
CA SER A 4 -11.84 -11.18 0.86
C SER A 4 -11.25 -11.17 2.27
N LYS A 5 -10.38 -12.15 2.55
CA LYS A 5 -9.59 -12.21 3.77
C LYS A 5 -8.41 -11.24 3.76
N HIS A 6 -8.09 -10.69 2.59
CA HIS A 6 -6.91 -9.86 2.39
C HIS A 6 -7.23 -8.58 1.64
N VAL A 7 -6.47 -7.55 1.97
CA VAL A 7 -6.54 -6.23 1.34
C VAL A 7 -5.14 -5.74 0.99
N VAL A 8 -5.07 -4.82 0.05
CA VAL A 8 -3.89 -3.98 -0.18
C VAL A 8 -4.24 -2.54 0.15
N ILE A 9 -3.28 -1.80 0.72
CA ILE A 9 -3.44 -0.37 0.97
C ILE A 9 -3.13 0.38 -0.33
N SER A 10 -4.08 1.18 -0.79
CA SER A 10 -3.99 1.85 -2.09
C SER A 10 -4.51 3.28 -2.04
N THR A 11 -4.01 4.11 -2.94
CA THR A 11 -4.63 5.39 -3.30
C THR A 11 -4.95 5.43 -4.78
N LYS A 12 -6.09 6.03 -5.17
CA LYS A 12 -6.49 6.17 -6.57
C LYS A 12 -6.18 7.58 -7.07
N HIS A 13 -4.99 7.76 -7.62
CA HIS A 13 -4.60 9.01 -8.27
C HIS A 13 -5.43 9.23 -9.56
N PRO A 14 -5.91 10.45 -9.86
CA PRO A 14 -6.76 10.72 -11.03
C PRO A 14 -6.13 10.32 -12.37
N VAL A 15 -4.82 10.50 -12.49
CA VAL A 15 -4.03 10.17 -13.70
C VAL A 15 -3.39 8.78 -13.65
N ALA A 16 -2.65 8.45 -12.58
CA ALA A 16 -1.93 7.18 -12.47
C ALA A 16 -2.80 5.97 -12.12
N GLY A 17 -4.07 6.18 -11.78
CA GLY A 17 -4.93 5.11 -11.28
C GLY A 17 -4.50 4.68 -9.89
N TYR A 18 -4.56 3.38 -9.62
CA TYR A 18 -4.21 2.84 -8.31
C TYR A 18 -2.69 2.80 -8.10
N LEU A 19 -2.27 3.39 -6.99
CA LEU A 19 -0.94 3.28 -6.42
C LEU A 19 -1.06 2.49 -5.12
N TYR A 20 -0.09 1.61 -4.85
CA TYR A 20 -0.09 0.73 -3.68
C TYR A 20 1.15 0.98 -2.84
N LEU A 21 1.05 0.66 -1.55
CA LEU A 21 2.24 0.54 -0.70
C LEU A 21 3.01 -0.72 -1.05
N GLU A 22 4.33 -0.60 -1.13
CA GLU A 22 5.27 -1.71 -1.27
C GLU A 22 6.38 -1.58 -0.23
N MET A 23 6.64 -2.67 0.48
CA MET A 23 7.74 -2.84 1.42
C MET A 23 8.61 -4.02 1.00
N ILE A 24 9.84 -3.73 0.57
CA ILE A 24 10.86 -4.75 0.31
C ILE A 24 11.60 -5.00 1.63
N PRO A 25 11.50 -6.20 2.22
CA PRO A 25 12.06 -6.48 3.53
C PRO A 25 13.57 -6.62 3.54
N ASP A 26 14.18 -6.30 4.68
CA ASP A 26 15.61 -6.39 4.97
C ASP A 26 16.27 -7.72 4.53
N SER A 27 15.56 -8.84 4.69
CA SER A 27 16.04 -10.17 4.29
C SER A 27 16.33 -10.34 2.80
N GLU A 28 15.77 -9.48 1.93
CA GLU A 28 15.95 -9.57 0.47
C GLU A 28 17.12 -8.70 -0.04
N VAL A 29 17.63 -7.77 0.77
CA VAL A 29 18.57 -6.73 0.33
C VAL A 29 19.74 -6.44 1.28
N GLY A 30 19.78 -7.00 2.50
CA GLY A 30 20.89 -6.86 3.45
C GLY A 30 21.02 -5.51 4.14
N PHE A 31 19.94 -4.71 4.16
CA PHE A 31 19.83 -3.37 4.73
C PHE A 31 18.37 -3.12 5.18
N SER A 32 18.13 -2.09 6.01
CA SER A 32 16.79 -1.65 6.45
C SER A 32 15.71 -1.67 5.37
N ASP A 33 14.50 -2.11 5.72
CA ASP A 33 13.32 -2.19 4.84
C ASP A 33 13.18 -0.97 3.91
N ILE A 34 12.93 -1.24 2.62
CA ILE A 34 12.74 -0.20 1.60
C ILE A 34 11.24 0.02 1.40
N TYR A 35 10.81 1.25 1.62
CA TYR A 35 9.42 1.69 1.47
C TYR A 35 9.27 2.49 0.19
N GLN A 36 8.26 2.14 -0.63
CA GLN A 36 7.94 2.87 -1.85
C GLN A 36 6.46 2.76 -2.23
N ILE A 37 6.11 3.47 -3.30
CA ILE A 37 4.85 3.28 -4.01
C ILE A 37 5.07 2.51 -5.32
N THR A 38 4.07 1.75 -5.71
CA THR A 38 4.06 0.96 -6.95
C THR A 38 2.71 1.09 -7.64
N ASP A 39 2.69 1.07 -8.97
CA ASP A 39 1.46 0.96 -9.77
C ASP A 39 1.16 -0.51 -10.15
N SER A 40 1.91 -1.46 -9.58
CA SER A 40 1.74 -2.89 -9.80
C SER A 40 1.11 -3.56 -8.58
N LEU A 41 -0.06 -4.16 -8.78
CA LEU A 41 -0.77 -4.91 -7.73
C LEU A 41 0.07 -6.06 -7.17
N PHE A 42 0.83 -6.77 -8.02
CA PHE A 42 1.66 -7.91 -7.62
C PHE A 42 2.79 -7.56 -6.66
N ARG A 43 3.13 -6.27 -6.54
CA ARG A 43 4.17 -5.76 -5.65
C ARG A 43 3.59 -5.12 -4.39
N ALA A 44 2.26 -5.05 -4.29
CA ALA A 44 1.59 -4.40 -3.17
C ALA A 44 1.71 -5.24 -1.90
N ASP A 45 1.85 -4.56 -0.77
CA ASP A 45 1.81 -5.21 0.54
C ASP A 45 0.41 -5.74 0.82
N VAL A 46 0.34 -7.05 1.12
CA VAL A 46 -0.89 -7.76 1.45
C VAL A 46 -1.09 -7.77 2.96
N LEU A 47 -2.26 -7.33 3.41
CA LEU A 47 -2.65 -7.32 4.82
C LEU A 47 -3.94 -8.11 5.03
N PRO A 48 -4.19 -8.65 6.24
CA PRO A 48 -5.50 -9.15 6.62
C PRO A 48 -6.59 -8.07 6.44
N CYS A 49 -7.79 -8.44 6.03
CA CYS A 49 -8.88 -7.47 5.78
C CYS A 49 -9.30 -6.66 7.02
N ASP A 50 -9.03 -7.17 8.20
CA ASP A 50 -9.33 -6.56 9.50
C ASP A 50 -8.08 -5.91 10.14
N TRP A 51 -7.02 -5.62 9.35
CA TRP A 51 -5.78 -5.05 9.88
C TRP A 51 -6.01 -3.75 10.65
N ARG A 52 -6.94 -2.89 10.21
CA ARG A 52 -7.28 -1.65 10.93
C ARG A 52 -7.86 -1.92 12.31
N GLU A 53 -8.66 -2.98 12.47
CA GLU A 53 -9.26 -3.38 13.76
C GLU A 53 -8.23 -4.00 14.69
N HIS A 54 -7.41 -4.91 14.17
CA HIS A 54 -6.28 -5.50 14.90
C HIS A 54 -5.32 -4.43 15.44
N LYS A 55 -5.13 -3.35 14.69
CA LYS A 55 -4.22 -2.27 15.04
C LYS A 55 -4.86 -1.13 15.82
N ARG A 56 -6.19 -1.01 15.81
CA ARG A 56 -6.94 -0.10 16.70
C ARG A 56 -6.62 -0.39 18.17
N GLN A 57 -6.37 -1.65 18.51
CA GLN A 57 -5.97 -2.05 19.86
C GLN A 57 -4.59 -1.49 20.24
N TRP A 58 -3.71 -1.22 19.28
CA TRP A 58 -2.39 -0.60 19.50
C TRP A 58 -2.50 0.92 19.52
N GLY A 59 -3.44 1.51 18.77
CA GLY A 59 -3.68 2.95 18.69
C GLY A 59 -4.32 3.58 19.93
N LYS A 60 -5.17 2.85 20.67
CA LYS A 60 -5.75 3.35 21.94
C LYS A 60 -4.70 3.64 23.02
N ASP A 61 -3.58 2.93 22.98
CA ASP A 61 -2.47 3.10 23.92
C ASP A 61 -1.36 4.03 23.38
N PHE A 62 -1.49 4.52 22.13
CA PHE A 62 -0.45 5.28 21.45
C PHE A 62 -0.65 6.81 21.56
N LEU A 63 -0.33 7.34 22.75
CA LEU A 63 0.21 8.70 22.99
C LEU A 63 -0.44 9.91 22.27
N GLY A 64 -1.73 9.87 21.91
CA GLY A 64 -2.43 11.03 21.35
C GLY A 64 -2.11 11.37 19.88
N HIS A 65 -1.56 10.42 19.11
CA HIS A 65 -1.16 10.63 17.71
C HIS A 65 -2.26 10.38 16.66
N GLY A 66 -3.50 10.10 17.07
CA GLY A 66 -4.61 9.78 16.17
C GLY A 66 -4.79 8.27 15.96
N SER A 67 -5.44 7.88 14.86
CA SER A 67 -5.71 6.47 14.57
C SER A 67 -4.46 5.74 14.04
N TRP A 68 -4.22 4.51 14.49
CA TRP A 68 -2.98 3.77 14.18
C TRP A 68 -2.83 3.47 12.69
N ASP A 69 -3.92 3.24 11.99
CA ASP A 69 -3.96 3.04 10.54
C ASP A 69 -3.42 4.26 9.78
N VAL A 70 -3.84 5.47 10.17
CA VAL A 70 -3.30 6.73 9.63
C VAL A 70 -1.82 6.88 9.98
N TYR A 71 -1.42 6.54 11.21
CA TYR A 71 -0.02 6.55 11.61
C TYR A 71 0.83 5.59 10.77
N TYR A 72 0.37 4.36 10.54
CA TYR A 72 1.06 3.35 9.74
C TYR A 72 1.33 3.85 8.32
N ILE A 73 0.29 4.36 7.65
CA ILE A 73 0.42 4.94 6.31
C ILE A 73 1.41 6.10 6.32
N LYS A 74 1.31 7.04 7.27
CA LYS A 74 2.24 8.16 7.39
C LYS A 74 3.69 7.70 7.59
N GLN A 75 3.93 6.69 8.44
CA GLN A 75 5.27 6.17 8.66
C GLN A 75 5.85 5.54 7.38
N HIS A 76 5.03 4.78 6.64
CA HIS A 76 5.45 4.20 5.36
C HIS A 76 5.82 5.29 4.36
N VAL A 77 4.93 6.27 4.18
CA VAL A 77 5.11 7.38 3.23
C VAL A 77 6.31 8.26 3.61
N ASN A 78 6.52 8.53 4.90
CA ASN A 78 7.66 9.32 5.38
C ASN A 78 9.01 8.63 5.16
N ARG A 79 9.03 7.30 5.00
CA ARG A 79 10.25 6.52 4.75
C ARG A 79 10.56 6.34 3.27
N ILE A 80 9.68 6.79 2.38
CA ILE A 80 9.92 6.73 0.94
C ILE A 80 11.10 7.63 0.58
N ASN A 81 12.11 7.07 -0.08
CA ASN A 81 13.14 7.86 -0.75
C ASN A 81 12.59 8.46 -2.03
N TRP A 82 12.09 9.70 -1.97
CA TRP A 82 11.42 10.35 -3.10
C TRP A 82 12.31 10.71 -4.29
N PHE A 83 13.62 10.86 -4.06
CA PHE A 83 14.53 11.44 -5.05
C PHE A 83 15.38 10.39 -5.75
N ASP A 84 15.80 9.34 -5.02
CA ASP A 84 16.60 8.25 -5.58
C ASP A 84 15.88 6.91 -5.50
N ASN A 85 14.69 6.87 -6.11
CA ASN A 85 13.88 5.66 -6.22
C ASN A 85 13.41 5.45 -7.67
N ASP A 86 13.79 4.31 -8.24
CA ASP A 86 13.50 3.99 -9.62
C ASP A 86 12.04 3.65 -9.89
N SER A 87 11.30 3.13 -8.89
CA SER A 87 9.84 2.95 -8.99
C SER A 87 9.15 4.30 -9.19
N ILE A 88 9.54 5.30 -8.39
CA ILE A 88 9.00 6.66 -8.48
C ILE A 88 9.36 7.31 -9.83
N LYS A 89 10.61 7.16 -10.28
CA LYS A 89 11.04 7.65 -11.61
C LYS A 89 10.19 7.03 -12.73
N LYS A 90 9.92 5.72 -12.67
CA LYS A 90 9.08 4.99 -13.64
C LYS A 90 7.63 5.46 -13.63
N ILE A 91 7.01 5.59 -12.44
CA ILE A 91 5.63 6.08 -12.29
C ILE A 91 5.49 7.50 -12.87
N LYS A 92 6.39 8.41 -12.49
CA LYS A 92 6.40 9.79 -13.01
C LYS A 92 6.49 9.83 -14.53
N PHE A 93 7.42 9.05 -15.11
CA PHE A 93 7.61 8.99 -16.55
C PHE A 93 6.37 8.41 -17.27
N ARG A 94 5.83 7.29 -16.77
CA ARG A 94 4.68 6.60 -17.35
C ARG A 94 3.42 7.46 -17.36
N TYR A 95 3.15 8.18 -16.27
CA TYR A 95 1.91 8.95 -16.10
C TYR A 95 2.10 10.46 -16.30
N SER A 96 3.29 10.89 -16.74
CA SER A 96 3.63 12.32 -16.94
C SER A 96 3.35 13.19 -15.71
N LEU A 97 3.65 12.68 -14.51
CA LEU A 97 3.43 13.37 -13.24
C LEU A 97 4.70 14.08 -12.76
N SER A 98 4.53 15.27 -12.17
CA SER A 98 5.60 15.90 -11.42
C SER A 98 5.85 15.16 -10.10
N LEU A 99 7.06 15.30 -9.55
CA LEU A 99 7.37 14.71 -8.24
C LEU A 99 6.52 15.35 -7.13
N LYS A 100 6.28 16.66 -7.22
CA LYS A 100 5.52 17.40 -6.23
C LYS A 100 4.06 16.93 -6.18
N GLU A 101 3.40 16.79 -7.33
CA GLU A 101 2.02 16.28 -7.38
C GLU A 101 1.91 14.90 -6.76
N LEU A 102 2.87 14.02 -7.05
CA LEU A 102 2.89 12.66 -6.51
C LEU A 102 3.11 12.66 -4.99
N ILE A 103 4.04 13.48 -4.48
CA ILE A 103 4.29 13.63 -3.04
C ILE A 103 3.03 14.17 -2.35
N ASP A 104 2.47 15.27 -2.86
CA ASP A 104 1.29 15.92 -2.26
C ASP A 104 0.12 14.93 -2.19
N TRP A 105 -0.13 14.18 -3.27
CA TRP A 105 -1.23 13.20 -3.31
C TRP A 105 -1.04 12.06 -2.32
N VAL A 106 0.15 11.44 -2.30
CA VAL A 106 0.46 10.25 -1.49
C VAL A 106 0.60 10.60 -0.01
N SER A 107 0.97 11.85 0.31
CA SER A 107 1.13 12.33 1.69
C SER A 107 -0.19 12.60 2.40
N ASP A 108 -1.30 12.75 1.67
CA ASP A 108 -2.62 12.93 2.25
C ASP A 108 -3.22 11.57 2.68
N PRO A 109 -3.42 11.32 4.00
CA PRO A 109 -4.00 10.07 4.49
C PRO A 109 -5.41 9.81 3.97
N ASP A 110 -6.17 10.85 3.64
CA ASP A 110 -7.59 10.72 3.24
C ASP A 110 -7.72 10.10 1.85
N HIS A 111 -6.65 10.07 1.06
CA HIS A 111 -6.63 9.41 -0.24
C HIS A 111 -6.39 7.89 -0.17
N TRP A 112 -6.13 7.33 1.02
CA TRP A 112 -5.78 5.93 1.19
C TRP A 112 -6.99 5.07 1.58
N ILE A 113 -7.19 4.01 0.81
CA ILE A 113 -8.28 3.05 0.95
C ILE A 113 -7.72 1.63 0.98
N ASP A 114 -8.54 0.71 1.49
CA ASP A 114 -8.24 -0.72 1.46
C ASP A 114 -8.98 -1.35 0.27
N ILE A 115 -8.25 -2.04 -0.59
CA ILE A 115 -8.82 -2.76 -1.73
C ILE A 115 -8.76 -4.25 -1.43
N ALA A 116 -9.93 -4.91 -1.45
CA ALA A 116 -10.01 -6.36 -1.34
C ALA A 116 -9.30 -7.04 -2.52
N VAL A 117 -8.47 -8.04 -2.23
CA VAL A 117 -7.67 -8.74 -3.24
C VAL A 117 -7.78 -10.26 -3.10
N GLU A 118 -7.57 -10.96 -4.20
CA GLU A 118 -7.21 -12.37 -4.21
C GLU A 118 -5.70 -12.49 -4.01
N VAL A 119 -5.28 -13.50 -3.26
CA VAL A 119 -3.87 -13.72 -2.91
C VAL A 119 -3.42 -15.10 -3.39
N ASP A 120 -2.20 -15.16 -3.90
CA ASP A 120 -1.47 -16.41 -4.06
C ASP A 120 -0.53 -16.59 -2.86
N ASP A 121 -0.72 -17.71 -2.16
CA ASP A 121 0.04 -18.11 -0.97
C ASP A 121 0.61 -19.54 -1.13
N THR A 122 0.68 -20.04 -2.38
CA THR A 122 1.01 -21.44 -2.68
C THR A 122 2.51 -21.76 -2.59
N SER A 123 3.37 -20.74 -2.52
CA SER A 123 4.84 -20.87 -2.62
C SER A 123 5.58 -20.83 -1.28
N GLY A 124 4.91 -20.59 -0.15
CA GLY A 124 5.57 -20.40 1.16
C GLY A 124 6.42 -19.13 1.27
N SER A 125 6.36 -18.24 0.27
CA SER A 125 6.87 -16.86 0.31
C SER A 125 5.80 -15.91 0.85
N ARG A 126 6.12 -14.61 0.98
CA ARG A 126 5.12 -13.60 1.36
C ARG A 126 3.90 -13.66 0.41
N PRO A 127 2.66 -13.55 0.93
CA PRO A 127 1.45 -13.54 0.11
C PRO A 127 1.50 -12.44 -0.94
N MET A 128 1.11 -12.76 -2.16
CA MET A 128 1.10 -11.80 -3.28
C MET A 128 -0.32 -11.52 -3.74
N ALA A 129 -0.69 -10.25 -3.90
CA ALA A 129 -1.97 -9.87 -4.51
C ALA A 129 -1.94 -10.17 -6.02
N VAL A 130 -2.86 -11.03 -6.48
CA VAL A 130 -2.92 -11.44 -7.89
C VAL A 130 -4.04 -10.78 -8.68
N ALA A 131 -5.13 -10.41 -8.00
CA ALA A 131 -6.26 -9.72 -8.60
C ALA A 131 -7.03 -8.90 -7.56
N MET A 132 -7.68 -7.81 -8.00
CA MET A 132 -8.69 -7.15 -7.18
C MET A 132 -9.93 -8.03 -7.11
N PHE A 133 -10.54 -8.11 -5.93
CA PHE A 133 -11.77 -8.89 -5.75
C PHE A 133 -12.94 -8.17 -6.44
N ASN A 134 -13.39 -8.71 -7.58
CA ASN A 134 -14.56 -8.18 -8.28
C ASN A 134 -15.84 -8.74 -7.67
N GLN A 135 -16.64 -7.88 -7.03
CA GLN A 135 -17.96 -8.27 -6.51
C GLN A 135 -19.01 -8.59 -7.61
N ASN A 136 -18.66 -8.43 -8.90
CA ASN A 136 -19.57 -8.57 -10.04
C ASN A 136 -19.54 -9.94 -10.74
N GLN A 137 -19.30 -11.04 -10.02
CA GLN A 137 -19.42 -12.41 -10.58
C GLN A 137 -20.75 -13.12 -10.24
N HIS A 138 -21.82 -12.36 -10.02
CA HIS A 138 -23.18 -12.91 -10.12
C HIS A 138 -24.00 -12.07 -11.10
N VAL A 139 -23.99 -12.51 -12.36
CA VAL A 139 -25.11 -12.36 -13.28
C VAL A 139 -25.50 -13.76 -13.74
#